data_AF-A0AA96XYA7-F1
#
_entry.id   AF-A0AA96XYA7-F1
#
_cell.length_a   1.000
_cell.length_b   1.000
_cell.length_c   1.000
_cell.angle_alpha   90.00
_cell.angle_beta   90.00
_cell.angle_gamma   90.00
#
_symmetry.space_group_name_H-M   'P 1'
#
loop_
_entity.id
_entity.type
_entity.pdbx_description
1 polymer ?
#
loop_
_entity_poly.entity_id
_entity_poly.type
_entity_poly.pdbx_seq_one_letter_code
_entity_poly.pdbx_strand_id
1 'polypeptide(L)'
;MSTIQRGRNSIAQTSRSTADRVRGSGSTATNTVQPPVTGGAAQRGVVVDGFDSRSAQTRAVGGVFTAPAGSKDKVFDGKLVGAGGQTFEPNTPLNQVPAFVPANNPNATATVVYVNGISTNKDGQARELQALANSTGMRAIGVHNATSGMLADVIQAAKDKLNKGKNPAVDSLSDIVYSELKAGRDIHLMGYSHGGLITSRALKDVGNRLRIEDGMSKAQVEQLLSRVNVETFGAAATTYPDGPNYVHYVNNKDAVPVIFGQGSKGWTPGDLFRDAGKGAQVHHFSEKGMFSGAHSLTETYLNHRVPFEEGRAGNF
;
A
#
# COMPACT_ATOMS: atom_id res chain seq x y z
N MET A 1 36.51 -60.55 -43.28
CA MET A 1 35.89 -61.37 -44.35
C MET A 1 34.48 -60.84 -44.58
N SER A 2 33.98 -60.87 -45.84
CA SER A 2 32.63 -60.50 -46.31
C SER A 2 32.11 -59.08 -45.95
N THR A 3 31.56 -58.19 -46.81
CA THR A 3 30.95 -58.16 -48.16
C THR A 3 29.41 -58.07 -48.22
N ILE A 4 28.93 -56.90 -48.68
CA ILE A 4 27.93 -56.72 -49.76
C ILE A 4 26.45 -57.09 -49.45
N GLN A 5 25.69 -56.07 -49.03
CA GLN A 5 24.61 -55.41 -49.82
C GLN A 5 23.54 -56.28 -50.55
N ARG A 6 22.26 -56.10 -50.17
CA ARG A 6 21.02 -55.95 -51.01
C ARG A 6 19.78 -56.02 -50.09
N GLY A 7 18.69 -55.24 -50.26
CA GLY A 7 18.45 -54.04 -51.06
C GLY A 7 16.98 -53.88 -51.53
N ARG A 8 16.61 -52.67 -52.00
CA ARG A 8 15.37 -52.31 -52.75
C ARG A 8 14.04 -52.27 -51.96
N ASN A 9 13.03 -51.45 -52.31
CA ASN A 9 12.94 -50.30 -53.24
C ASN A 9 11.68 -49.44 -52.96
N SER A 10 11.77 -48.12 -53.20
CA SER A 10 10.74 -47.20 -53.79
C SER A 10 9.31 -47.13 -53.16
N ILE A 11 8.42 -46.14 -53.36
CA ILE A 11 8.24 -44.95 -54.22
C ILE A 11 7.66 -43.83 -53.29
N ALA A 12 7.96 -42.52 -53.26
CA ALA A 12 8.59 -41.52 -54.16
C ALA A 12 7.64 -40.63 -55.01
N GLN A 13 7.12 -39.53 -54.42
CA GLN A 13 6.74 -38.26 -55.10
C GLN A 13 6.81 -37.11 -54.05
N THR A 14 7.65 -36.06 -54.10
CA THR A 14 7.78 -34.88 -55.00
C THR A 14 6.48 -34.08 -55.21
N SER A 15 6.38 -32.74 -55.11
CA SER A 15 7.35 -31.61 -54.98
C SER A 15 6.74 -30.46 -54.12
N ARG A 16 7.23 -29.22 -53.91
CA ARG A 16 8.41 -28.37 -54.28
C ARG A 16 8.55 -27.26 -53.17
N SER A 17 9.69 -26.59 -52.94
CA SER A 17 10.10 -25.21 -53.41
C SER A 17 8.97 -24.14 -53.45
N THR A 18 9.15 -22.90 -53.00
CA THR A 18 10.36 -22.06 -52.79
C THR A 18 10.50 -21.46 -51.38
N ALA A 19 11.68 -20.93 -51.06
CA ALA A 19 11.89 -19.99 -49.95
C ALA A 19 11.75 -18.54 -50.43
N ASP A 20 11.29 -17.63 -49.57
CA ASP A 20 11.41 -16.18 -49.77
C ASP A 20 11.67 -15.46 -48.43
N ARG A 21 12.18 -14.22 -48.48
CA ARG A 21 13.06 -13.66 -47.43
C ARG A 21 12.71 -12.21 -47.08
N VAL A 22 11.73 -12.01 -46.20
CA VAL A 22 11.29 -10.68 -45.73
C VAL A 22 11.70 -10.43 -44.26
N ARG A 23 11.99 -9.16 -43.94
CA ARG A 23 12.44 -8.67 -42.63
C ARG A 23 11.28 -8.20 -41.76
N GLY A 24 11.48 -8.23 -40.44
CA GLY A 24 10.62 -7.57 -39.45
C GLY A 24 9.48 -8.46 -38.94
N SER A 25 8.95 -8.25 -37.74
CA SER A 25 9.29 -7.23 -36.73
C SER A 25 9.18 -7.83 -35.32
N GLY A 26 9.96 -7.31 -34.36
CA GLY A 26 9.86 -7.76 -32.97
C GLY A 26 8.50 -7.44 -32.38
N SER A 27 7.75 -8.47 -31.97
CA SER A 27 6.48 -8.33 -31.26
C SER A 27 6.72 -7.97 -29.79
N THR A 28 7.04 -6.70 -29.53
CA THR A 28 7.03 -6.15 -28.17
C THR A 28 5.61 -6.29 -27.60
N ALA A 29 5.44 -7.16 -26.60
CA ALA A 29 4.14 -7.36 -25.97
C ALA A 29 3.71 -6.07 -25.25
N THR A 30 2.72 -5.36 -25.80
CA THR A 30 2.09 -4.21 -25.16
C THR A 30 1.23 -4.71 -24.00
N ASN A 31 1.74 -4.58 -22.77
CA ASN A 31 1.00 -4.88 -21.55
C ASN A 31 -0.22 -3.95 -21.42
N THR A 32 -1.37 -4.38 -21.95
CA THR A 32 -2.65 -3.68 -21.81
C THR A 32 -3.15 -3.81 -20.38
N VAL A 33 -3.34 -2.67 -19.70
CA VAL A 33 -4.07 -2.59 -18.42
C VAL A 33 -5.47 -3.16 -18.62
N GLN A 34 -5.90 -4.08 -17.74
CA GLN A 34 -7.29 -4.51 -17.70
C GLN A 34 -8.14 -3.34 -17.19
N PRO A 35 -9.13 -2.83 -17.96
CA PRO A 35 -10.01 -1.79 -17.48
C PRO A 35 -10.91 -2.35 -16.35
N PRO A 36 -11.34 -1.50 -15.40
CA PRO A 36 -12.31 -1.91 -14.38
C PRO A 36 -13.61 -2.39 -15.05
N VAL A 37 -14.18 -3.47 -14.52
CA VAL A 37 -15.43 -4.08 -15.02
C VAL A 37 -16.57 -3.07 -14.88
N THR A 38 -16.95 -2.45 -16.00
CA THR A 38 -17.66 -1.17 -16.01
C THR A 38 -19.16 -1.38 -16.24
N GLY A 39 -19.91 -1.53 -15.14
CA GLY A 39 -21.36 -1.47 -15.15
C GLY A 39 -21.85 -0.02 -15.30
N GLY A 40 -22.26 0.37 -16.52
CA GLY A 40 -22.94 1.64 -16.80
C GLY A 40 -22.02 2.85 -16.97
N ALA A 41 -22.19 3.57 -18.08
CA ALA A 41 -21.46 4.81 -18.37
C ALA A 41 -22.11 6.03 -17.68
N ALA A 42 -21.83 6.21 -16.38
CA ALA A 42 -22.11 7.47 -15.70
C ALA A 42 -21.02 8.52 -16.03
N GLN A 43 -21.39 9.81 -16.04
CA GLN A 43 -20.43 10.89 -16.23
C GLN A 43 -19.45 10.96 -15.04
N ARG A 44 -18.15 10.91 -15.32
CA ARG A 44 -17.10 10.99 -14.29
C ARG A 44 -17.05 12.41 -13.73
N GLY A 45 -17.25 12.54 -12.42
CA GLY A 45 -16.85 13.76 -11.71
C GLY A 45 -15.34 13.97 -11.81
N VAL A 46 -14.90 15.23 -11.82
CA VAL A 46 -13.46 15.54 -11.65
C VAL A 46 -13.10 15.29 -10.20
N VAL A 47 -12.13 14.41 -9.95
CA VAL A 47 -11.69 14.04 -8.61
C VAL A 47 -10.85 15.19 -8.03
N VAL A 48 -11.17 15.63 -6.81
CA VAL A 48 -10.66 16.88 -6.22
C VAL A 48 -9.54 16.62 -5.18
N ASP A 49 -8.98 15.40 -5.18
CA ASP A 49 -7.78 15.03 -4.42
C ASP A 49 -6.47 15.40 -5.13
N GLY A 50 -6.55 16.00 -6.32
CA GLY A 50 -5.39 16.46 -7.09
C GLY A 50 -4.68 15.38 -7.89
N PHE A 51 -5.12 14.12 -7.83
CA PHE A 51 -4.54 13.05 -8.64
C PHE A 51 -4.99 13.15 -10.11
N ASP A 52 -6.30 13.22 -10.39
CA ASP A 52 -6.87 13.25 -11.75
C ASP A 52 -6.76 14.63 -12.46
N SER A 53 -5.52 15.04 -12.74
CA SER A 53 -5.20 16.26 -13.48
C SER A 53 -5.41 16.13 -15.00
N ARG A 54 -6.68 16.25 -15.42
CA ARG A 54 -7.14 16.61 -16.78
C ARG A 54 -6.40 15.98 -17.99
N SER A 55 -6.41 14.65 -18.13
CA SER A 55 -6.67 14.04 -19.45
C SER A 55 -6.89 12.52 -19.35
N ALA A 56 -8.10 12.05 -19.68
CA ALA A 56 -8.36 10.63 -19.90
C ALA A 56 -7.89 10.18 -21.30
N GLN A 57 -6.66 10.55 -21.69
CA GLN A 57 -5.96 9.91 -22.80
C GLN A 57 -5.37 8.60 -22.30
N THR A 58 -5.48 7.54 -23.09
CA THR A 58 -4.87 6.22 -22.83
C THR A 58 -3.35 6.24 -22.99
N ARG A 59 -2.67 6.96 -22.11
CA ARG A 59 -1.23 6.79 -21.89
C ARG A 59 -1.01 5.40 -21.29
N ALA A 60 0.00 4.68 -21.76
CA ALA A 60 0.44 3.45 -21.12
C ALA A 60 0.86 3.79 -19.69
N VAL A 61 0.30 3.10 -18.70
CA VAL A 61 0.64 3.31 -17.29
C VAL A 61 2.10 2.95 -17.07
N GLY A 62 2.91 3.93 -16.68
CA GLY A 62 4.31 3.72 -16.35
C GLY A 62 4.46 2.82 -15.12
N GLY A 63 5.59 2.12 -15.02
CA GLY A 63 5.94 1.41 -13.80
C GLY A 63 5.11 0.19 -13.45
N VAL A 64 4.29 -0.38 -14.35
CA VAL A 64 3.64 -1.69 -14.10
C VAL A 64 4.70 -2.74 -13.75
N PHE A 65 4.62 -3.28 -12.54
CA PHE A 65 5.46 -4.39 -12.10
C PHE A 65 4.82 -5.72 -12.50
N THR A 66 5.65 -6.67 -12.93
CA THR A 66 5.21 -8.03 -13.23
C THR A 66 6.25 -9.00 -12.70
N ALA A 67 5.92 -9.66 -11.58
CA ALA A 67 6.76 -10.69 -11.02
C ALA A 67 6.80 -11.94 -11.94
N PRO A 68 7.95 -12.63 -12.04
CA PRO A 68 8.01 -13.94 -12.69
C PRO A 68 7.01 -14.93 -12.07
N ALA A 69 6.46 -15.83 -12.88
CA ALA A 69 5.52 -16.85 -12.42
C ALA A 69 6.14 -17.70 -11.29
N GLY A 70 5.36 -17.96 -10.22
CA GLY A 70 5.83 -18.68 -9.05
C GLY A 70 6.70 -17.86 -8.07
N SER A 71 6.85 -16.55 -8.26
CA SER A 71 7.55 -15.68 -7.31
C SER A 71 6.90 -15.70 -5.92
N LYS A 72 7.72 -15.72 -4.88
CA LYS A 72 7.27 -15.54 -3.49
C LYS A 72 6.87 -14.09 -3.25
N ASP A 73 5.89 -13.89 -2.39
CA ASP A 73 5.29 -12.61 -2.00
C ASP A 73 6.31 -11.48 -1.72
N LYS A 74 7.49 -11.84 -1.19
CA LYS A 74 8.61 -10.90 -0.92
C LYS A 74 9.10 -10.07 -2.12
N VAL A 75 8.81 -10.47 -3.36
CA VAL A 75 9.13 -9.63 -4.55
C VAL A 75 8.22 -8.40 -4.70
N PHE A 76 7.08 -8.38 -4.00
CA PHE A 76 6.15 -7.26 -4.00
C PHE A 76 6.44 -6.24 -2.88
N ASP A 77 7.45 -6.45 -2.05
CA ASP A 77 7.75 -5.56 -0.91
C ASP A 77 8.04 -4.12 -1.39
N GLY A 78 7.32 -3.14 -0.84
CA GLY A 78 7.35 -1.73 -1.26
C GLY A 78 6.60 -1.42 -2.56
N LYS A 79 6.19 -2.41 -3.37
CA LYS A 79 5.42 -2.17 -4.59
C LYS A 79 4.07 -1.55 -4.26
N LEU A 80 3.57 -0.70 -5.16
CA LEU A 80 2.21 -0.16 -5.04
C LEU A 80 1.21 -1.21 -5.53
N VAL A 81 0.05 -1.29 -4.89
CA VAL A 81 -1.04 -2.22 -5.25
C VAL A 81 -2.26 -1.43 -5.68
N GLY A 82 -2.60 -1.53 -6.96
CA GLY A 82 -3.78 -0.92 -7.57
C GLY A 82 -4.91 -1.91 -7.84
N ALA A 83 -5.98 -1.41 -8.45
CA ALA A 83 -7.21 -2.12 -8.77
C ALA A 83 -6.96 -3.50 -9.42
N GLY A 84 -7.79 -4.47 -9.06
CA GLY A 84 -7.60 -5.87 -9.48
C GLY A 84 -6.37 -6.56 -8.86
N GLY A 85 -5.64 -5.90 -7.95
CA GLY A 85 -4.41 -6.42 -7.37
C GLY A 85 -3.21 -6.34 -8.30
N GLN A 86 -3.25 -5.47 -9.32
CA GLN A 86 -2.10 -5.13 -10.17
C GLN A 86 -1.04 -4.42 -9.33
N THR A 87 0.25 -4.69 -9.62
CA THR A 87 1.37 -4.05 -8.90
C THR A 87 2.15 -3.07 -9.76
N PHE A 88 2.75 -2.07 -9.12
CA PHE A 88 3.53 -1.02 -9.75
C PHE A 88 4.81 -0.74 -8.96
N GLU A 89 5.82 -0.18 -9.63
CA GLU A 89 7.08 0.24 -9.01
C GLU A 89 6.84 1.34 -7.97
N PRO A 90 7.64 1.40 -6.88
CA PRO A 90 7.43 2.35 -5.77
C PRO A 90 7.34 3.82 -6.18
N ASN A 91 8.08 4.20 -7.22
CA ASN A 91 8.16 5.56 -7.74
C ASN A 91 7.12 5.87 -8.84
N THR A 92 6.14 4.99 -9.04
CA THR A 92 5.02 5.25 -9.94
C THR A 92 4.12 6.33 -9.32
N PRO A 93 3.89 7.48 -9.99
CA PRO A 93 3.05 8.54 -9.43
C PRO A 93 1.64 8.01 -9.09
N LEU A 94 1.10 8.40 -7.93
CA LEU A 94 -0.18 7.86 -7.43
C LEU A 94 -1.34 8.03 -8.42
N ASN A 95 -1.32 9.09 -9.24
CA ASN A 95 -2.34 9.32 -10.27
C ASN A 95 -2.21 8.44 -11.53
N GLN A 96 -1.13 7.67 -11.66
CA GLN A 96 -0.99 6.64 -12.70
C GLN A 96 -1.38 5.25 -12.18
N VAL A 97 -1.42 5.05 -10.86
CA VAL A 97 -1.90 3.80 -10.24
C VAL A 97 -3.43 3.78 -10.26
N PRO A 98 -4.09 2.81 -10.93
CA PRO A 98 -5.54 2.65 -10.82
C PRO A 98 -5.89 2.30 -9.37
N ALA A 99 -6.69 3.12 -8.71
CA ALA A 99 -7.09 2.86 -7.33
C ALA A 99 -8.28 1.88 -7.27
N PHE A 100 -8.39 1.11 -6.19
CA PHE A 100 -9.65 0.44 -5.84
C PHE A 100 -10.71 1.51 -5.58
N VAL A 101 -11.92 1.31 -6.10
CA VAL A 101 -13.05 2.23 -5.96
C VAL A 101 -14.15 1.61 -5.10
N PRO A 102 -14.93 2.39 -4.32
CA PRO A 102 -16.08 1.84 -3.60
C PRO A 102 -17.12 1.32 -4.59
N ALA A 103 -17.59 0.09 -4.40
CA ALA A 103 -18.60 -0.54 -5.27
C ALA A 103 -19.90 0.29 -5.38
N ASN A 104 -20.26 0.99 -4.31
CA ASN A 104 -21.46 1.84 -4.22
C ASN A 104 -21.20 3.33 -4.54
N ASN A 105 -19.94 3.73 -4.79
CA ASN A 105 -19.60 5.11 -5.15
C ASN A 105 -18.41 5.16 -6.14
N PRO A 106 -18.67 5.04 -7.46
CA PRO A 106 -17.63 5.17 -8.48
C PRO A 106 -17.10 6.61 -8.64
N ASN A 107 -17.69 7.61 -7.98
CA ASN A 107 -17.30 9.03 -8.01
C ASN A 107 -16.62 9.47 -6.70
N ALA A 108 -15.97 8.55 -5.98
CA ALA A 108 -15.21 8.85 -4.77
C ALA A 108 -14.14 9.94 -5.01
N THR A 109 -14.25 11.06 -4.29
CA THR A 109 -13.47 12.29 -4.51
C THR A 109 -12.15 12.38 -3.76
N ALA A 110 -11.85 11.39 -2.91
CA ALA A 110 -10.65 11.31 -2.09
C ALA A 110 -9.97 9.94 -2.25
N THR A 111 -8.63 9.92 -2.19
CA THR A 111 -7.81 8.71 -2.26
C THR A 111 -6.95 8.55 -1.01
N VAL A 112 -6.85 7.32 -0.49
CA VAL A 112 -6.02 6.96 0.68
C VAL A 112 -4.96 5.93 0.30
N VAL A 113 -3.75 6.10 0.88
CA VAL A 113 -2.61 5.18 0.71
C VAL A 113 -2.53 4.26 1.93
N TYR A 114 -2.67 2.95 1.72
CA TYR A 114 -2.84 1.94 2.76
C TYR A 114 -1.63 1.01 2.88
N VAL A 115 -1.17 0.74 4.11
CA VAL A 115 -0.12 -0.25 4.41
C VAL A 115 -0.69 -1.44 5.18
N ASN A 116 -0.52 -2.64 4.62
CA ASN A 116 -1.04 -3.89 5.19
C ASN A 116 -0.29 -4.37 6.45
N GLY A 117 -0.95 -5.24 7.20
CA GLY A 117 -0.37 -5.93 8.36
C GLY A 117 0.67 -7.00 7.96
N ILE A 118 1.39 -7.52 8.97
CA ILE A 118 2.28 -8.68 8.81
C ILE A 118 1.50 -9.91 8.31
N SER A 119 2.16 -10.83 7.61
CA SER A 119 1.59 -12.08 7.08
C SER A 119 0.43 -11.92 6.07
N THR A 120 0.17 -10.70 5.59
CA THR A 120 -0.81 -10.43 4.55
C THR A 120 -0.12 -10.40 3.19
N ASN A 121 -0.45 -11.34 2.31
CA ASN A 121 0.11 -11.40 0.96
C ASN A 121 -0.57 -10.40 0.01
N LYS A 122 0.01 -10.17 -1.18
CA LYS A 122 -0.51 -9.22 -2.20
C LYS A 122 -2.03 -9.35 -2.43
N ASP A 123 -2.54 -10.58 -2.54
CA ASP A 123 -3.97 -10.82 -2.81
C ASP A 123 -4.85 -10.65 -1.56
N GLY A 124 -4.28 -10.83 -0.37
CA GLY A 124 -4.88 -10.40 0.89
C GLY A 124 -5.04 -8.89 0.94
N GLN A 125 -3.98 -8.14 0.66
CA GLN A 125 -4.04 -6.67 0.61
C GLN A 125 -5.01 -6.18 -0.46
N ALA A 126 -5.11 -6.83 -1.62
CA ALA A 126 -6.12 -6.49 -2.63
C ALA A 126 -7.57 -6.63 -2.11
N ARG A 127 -7.84 -7.58 -1.20
CA ARG A 127 -9.14 -7.71 -0.53
C ARG A 127 -9.33 -6.66 0.56
N GLU A 128 -8.30 -6.37 1.36
CA GLU A 128 -8.31 -5.28 2.35
C GLU A 128 -8.59 -3.93 1.70
N LEU A 129 -7.92 -3.60 0.59
CA LEU A 129 -8.09 -2.37 -0.18
C LEU A 129 -9.52 -2.21 -0.71
N GLN A 130 -10.13 -3.27 -1.24
CA GLN A 130 -11.51 -3.21 -1.72
C GLN A 130 -12.52 -3.08 -0.57
N ALA A 131 -12.28 -3.77 0.56
CA ALA A 131 -13.12 -3.64 1.75
C ALA A 131 -13.03 -2.23 2.38
N LEU A 132 -11.82 -1.67 2.44
CA LEU A 132 -11.53 -0.32 2.91
C LEU A 132 -12.14 0.74 1.99
N ALA A 133 -12.05 0.59 0.66
CA ALA A 133 -12.75 1.48 -0.27
C ALA A 133 -14.28 1.42 -0.04
N ASN A 134 -14.84 0.22 0.11
CA ASN A 134 -16.26 0.03 0.34
C ASN A 134 -16.77 0.62 1.67
N SER A 135 -15.99 0.53 2.76
CA SER A 135 -16.40 1.05 4.07
C SER A 135 -16.16 2.55 4.25
N THR A 136 -15.10 3.09 3.65
CA THR A 136 -14.71 4.50 3.82
C THR A 136 -15.35 5.43 2.80
N GLY A 137 -15.83 4.89 1.66
CA GLY A 137 -16.27 5.70 0.52
C GLY A 137 -15.13 6.39 -0.25
N MET A 138 -13.86 6.12 0.10
CA MET A 138 -12.67 6.65 -0.55
C MET A 138 -12.12 5.67 -1.59
N ARG A 139 -11.31 6.17 -2.53
CA ARG A 139 -10.43 5.36 -3.38
C ARG A 139 -9.27 4.84 -2.54
N ALA A 140 -8.78 3.62 -2.81
CA ALA A 140 -7.66 3.04 -2.07
C ALA A 140 -6.51 2.56 -2.97
N ILE A 141 -5.27 2.87 -2.58
CA ILE A 141 -4.03 2.37 -3.19
C ILE A 141 -3.18 1.74 -2.08
N GLY A 142 -2.62 0.55 -2.30
CA GLY A 142 -1.72 -0.09 -1.33
C GLY A 142 -0.26 0.31 -1.51
N VAL A 143 0.49 0.39 -0.42
CA VAL A 143 1.94 0.09 -0.39
C VAL A 143 2.08 -1.28 0.25
N HIS A 144 2.72 -2.22 -0.43
CA HIS A 144 2.77 -3.60 0.03
C HIS A 144 3.90 -3.85 1.03
N ASN A 145 3.55 -4.45 2.18
CA ASN A 145 4.44 -4.89 3.24
C ASN A 145 4.52 -6.42 3.23
N ALA A 146 5.51 -6.98 2.51
CA ALA A 146 5.70 -8.41 2.37
C ALA A 146 6.52 -8.99 3.54
N THR A 147 6.09 -8.71 4.77
CA THR A 147 6.78 -9.19 5.99
C THR A 147 6.12 -10.46 6.52
N SER A 148 6.93 -11.50 6.71
CA SER A 148 6.53 -12.81 7.25
C SER A 148 7.17 -13.05 8.63
N GLY A 149 6.42 -13.62 9.57
CA GLY A 149 6.87 -13.94 10.93
C GLY A 149 5.77 -13.63 11.96
N MET A 150 6.08 -13.75 13.26
CA MET A 150 5.26 -13.08 14.28
C MET A 150 5.68 -11.61 14.39
N LEU A 151 4.74 -10.76 14.82
CA LEU A 151 5.02 -9.34 15.02
C LEU A 151 6.13 -9.11 16.07
N ALA A 152 6.17 -9.94 17.12
CA ALA A 152 7.21 -9.90 18.14
C ALA A 152 8.60 -10.10 17.53
N ASP A 153 8.79 -11.14 16.70
CA ASP A 153 10.04 -11.44 16.00
C ASP A 153 10.49 -10.26 15.11
N VAL A 154 9.54 -9.61 14.43
CA VAL A 154 9.80 -8.50 13.51
C VAL A 154 10.17 -7.21 14.25
N ILE A 155 9.46 -6.90 15.34
CA ILE A 155 9.78 -5.75 16.20
C ILE A 155 11.12 -5.99 16.90
N GLN A 156 11.40 -7.22 17.36
CA GLN A 156 12.70 -7.57 17.89
C GLN A 156 13.78 -7.43 16.81
N ALA A 157 13.60 -8.02 15.62
CA ALA A 157 14.59 -7.91 14.54
C ALA A 157 14.82 -6.46 14.06
N ALA A 158 13.82 -5.58 14.17
CA ALA A 158 13.94 -4.14 13.90
C ALA A 158 14.66 -3.38 15.03
N LYS A 159 14.45 -3.79 16.29
CA LYS A 159 15.16 -3.27 17.47
C LYS A 159 16.61 -3.74 17.51
N ASP A 160 16.87 -5.03 17.36
CA ASP A 160 18.22 -5.63 17.40
C ASP A 160 19.10 -5.15 16.23
N LYS A 161 18.47 -4.71 15.12
CA LYS A 161 19.14 -4.06 13.97
C LYS A 161 19.01 -2.52 13.99
N LEU A 162 18.62 -1.94 15.14
CA LEU A 162 18.44 -0.52 15.46
C LEU A 162 18.31 0.42 14.25
N ASN A 163 17.15 0.38 13.58
CA ASN A 163 16.77 1.27 12.47
C ASN A 163 17.69 1.30 11.23
N LYS A 164 18.71 0.43 11.11
CA LYS A 164 19.60 0.36 9.94
C LYS A 164 19.15 -0.60 8.84
N GLY A 165 18.07 -1.35 9.07
CA GLY A 165 17.47 -2.22 8.07
C GLY A 165 16.59 -1.44 7.09
N LYS A 166 16.98 -1.41 5.81
CA LYS A 166 16.09 -1.03 4.70
C LYS A 166 14.81 -1.84 4.78
N ASN A 167 13.68 -1.16 4.71
CA ASN A 167 12.37 -1.78 4.59
C ASN A 167 11.72 -1.15 3.35
N PRO A 168 11.62 -1.88 2.22
CA PRO A 168 11.05 -1.35 0.99
C PRO A 168 9.71 -0.64 1.18
N ALA A 169 8.84 -1.09 2.08
CA ALA A 169 7.56 -0.42 2.36
C ALA A 169 7.72 0.93 3.11
N VAL A 170 8.75 1.08 3.96
CA VAL A 170 9.10 2.36 4.59
C VAL A 170 9.72 3.29 3.56
N ASP A 171 10.70 2.80 2.80
CA ASP A 171 11.42 3.56 1.77
C ASP A 171 10.39 4.11 0.75
N SER A 172 9.49 3.26 0.26
CA SER A 172 8.44 3.61 -0.72
C SER A 172 7.41 4.59 -0.16
N LEU A 173 6.89 4.38 1.05
CA LEU A 173 5.93 5.31 1.66
C LEU A 173 6.57 6.67 1.95
N SER A 174 7.84 6.70 2.34
CA SER A 174 8.61 7.93 2.55
C SER A 174 8.75 8.72 1.24
N ASP A 175 9.14 8.06 0.14
CA ASP A 175 9.24 8.69 -1.18
C ASP A 175 7.89 9.21 -1.70
N ILE A 176 6.79 8.47 -1.48
CA ILE A 176 5.43 8.93 -1.82
C ILE A 176 5.09 10.19 -1.04
N VAL A 177 5.10 10.13 0.30
CA VAL A 177 4.67 11.26 1.15
C VAL A 177 5.55 12.49 0.94
N TYR A 178 6.87 12.32 0.80
CA TYR A 178 7.78 13.40 0.44
C TYR A 178 7.40 14.02 -0.91
N SER A 179 7.21 13.21 -1.95
CA SER A 179 6.87 13.70 -3.30
C SER A 179 5.53 14.43 -3.36
N GLU A 180 4.51 13.94 -2.66
CA GLU A 180 3.18 14.56 -2.62
C GLU A 180 3.20 15.92 -1.91
N LEU A 181 3.87 16.00 -0.75
CA LEU A 181 4.05 17.26 -0.02
C LEU A 181 4.84 18.28 -0.82
N LYS A 182 5.93 17.85 -1.47
CA LYS A 182 6.78 18.68 -2.34
C LYS A 182 6.04 19.16 -3.60
N ALA A 183 5.08 18.38 -4.08
CA ALA A 183 4.22 18.74 -5.21
C ALA A 183 2.98 19.58 -4.80
N GLY A 184 2.90 20.02 -3.54
CA GLY A 184 1.80 20.87 -3.07
C GLY A 184 0.47 20.16 -2.90
N ARG A 185 0.44 18.83 -2.75
CA ARG A 185 -0.79 18.05 -2.48
C ARG A 185 -0.87 17.59 -1.02
N ASP A 186 -2.10 17.38 -0.56
CA ASP A 186 -2.40 16.76 0.73
C ASP A 186 -2.42 15.22 0.54
N ILE A 187 -2.22 14.44 1.60
CA ILE A 187 -2.22 12.98 1.51
C ILE A 187 -2.88 12.33 2.72
N HIS A 188 -3.75 11.34 2.47
CA HIS A 188 -4.34 10.50 3.51
C HIS A 188 -3.65 9.13 3.54
N LEU A 189 -3.21 8.71 4.73
CA LEU A 189 -2.55 7.43 5.01
C LEU A 189 -3.40 6.54 5.93
N MET A 190 -3.38 5.23 5.69
CA MET A 190 -3.96 4.23 6.59
C MET A 190 -2.97 3.11 6.91
N GLY A 191 -2.60 2.94 8.18
CA GLY A 191 -1.67 1.89 8.64
C GLY A 191 -2.34 0.83 9.52
N TYR A 192 -2.40 -0.43 9.06
CA TYR A 192 -2.93 -1.54 9.86
C TYR A 192 -1.80 -2.37 10.49
N SER A 193 -1.90 -2.69 11.79
CA SER A 193 -0.96 -3.59 12.47
C SER A 193 0.51 -3.12 12.33
N HIS A 194 1.41 -3.96 11.80
CA HIS A 194 2.79 -3.58 11.44
C HIS A 194 2.87 -2.40 10.44
N GLY A 195 1.84 -2.23 9.59
CA GLY A 195 1.72 -1.09 8.68
C GLY A 195 1.74 0.26 9.40
N GLY A 196 1.22 0.35 10.63
CA GLY A 196 1.33 1.58 11.44
C GLY A 196 2.75 1.92 11.86
N LEU A 197 3.61 0.90 12.11
CA LEU A 197 5.04 1.10 12.37
C LEU A 197 5.80 1.51 11.12
N ILE A 198 5.38 1.01 9.95
CA ILE A 198 5.90 1.45 8.66
C ILE A 198 5.52 2.91 8.41
N THR A 199 4.27 3.30 8.67
CA THR A 199 3.80 4.70 8.58
C THR A 199 4.55 5.63 9.52
N SER A 200 4.70 5.29 10.81
CA SER A 200 5.49 6.06 11.78
C SER A 200 6.93 6.28 11.31
N ARG A 201 7.60 5.22 10.85
CA ARG A 201 8.98 5.31 10.32
C ARG A 201 9.05 6.17 9.06
N ALA A 202 8.16 5.96 8.09
CA ALA A 202 8.16 6.73 6.85
C ALA A 202 7.95 8.22 7.11
N LEU A 203 7.00 8.59 7.97
CA LEU A 203 6.75 10.00 8.35
C LEU A 203 7.95 10.62 9.07
N LYS A 204 8.63 9.84 9.92
CA LYS A 204 9.87 10.29 10.57
C LYS A 204 10.99 10.51 9.55
N ASP A 205 11.11 9.64 8.55
CA ASP A 205 12.13 9.75 7.52
C ASP A 205 11.83 10.92 6.56
N VAL A 206 10.56 11.17 6.20
CA VAL A 206 10.13 12.42 5.52
C VAL A 206 10.50 13.64 6.34
N GLY A 207 10.21 13.63 7.65
CA GLY A 207 10.58 14.72 8.55
C GLY A 207 12.09 14.95 8.65
N ASN A 208 12.90 13.90 8.60
CA ASN A 208 14.36 14.00 8.52
C ASN A 208 14.81 14.62 7.18
N ARG A 209 14.25 14.15 6.06
CA ARG A 209 14.56 14.64 4.71
C ARG A 209 14.23 16.11 4.53
N LEU A 210 13.05 16.55 4.95
CA LEU A 210 12.69 17.97 4.91
C LEU A 210 13.66 18.87 5.71
N ARG A 211 14.28 18.35 6.78
CA ARG A 211 15.33 19.08 7.53
C ARG A 211 16.71 19.05 6.88
N ILE A 212 17.08 17.94 6.23
CA ILE A 212 18.45 17.68 5.74
C ILE A 212 18.60 18.05 4.27
N GLU A 213 17.64 17.66 3.43
CA GLU A 213 17.60 17.89 1.98
C GLU A 213 17.08 19.30 1.65
N ASP A 214 16.06 19.77 2.40
CA ASP A 214 15.40 21.06 2.17
C ASP A 214 15.72 22.14 3.22
N GLY A 215 16.58 21.85 4.21
CA GLY A 215 17.04 22.81 5.21
C GLY A 215 15.95 23.36 6.16
N MET A 216 14.77 22.72 6.24
CA MET A 216 13.65 23.23 7.03
C MET A 216 13.89 23.14 8.54
N SER A 217 13.40 24.15 9.28
CA SER A 217 13.30 24.10 10.75
C SER A 217 12.21 23.11 11.22
N LYS A 218 12.24 22.67 12.49
CA LYS A 218 11.21 21.76 13.04
C LYS A 218 9.79 22.32 12.84
N ALA A 219 9.59 23.63 13.04
CA ALA A 219 8.30 24.27 12.86
C ALA A 219 7.82 24.26 11.40
N GLN A 220 8.71 24.46 10.43
CA GLN A 220 8.38 24.35 9.00
C GLN A 220 8.04 22.91 8.60
N VAL A 221 8.72 21.92 9.19
CA VAL A 221 8.43 20.50 8.97
C VAL A 221 7.09 20.11 9.59
N GLU A 222 6.79 20.50 10.83
CA GLU A 222 5.47 20.31 11.43
C GLU A 222 4.37 20.95 10.58
N GLN A 223 4.58 22.18 10.10
CA GLN A 223 3.63 22.92 9.28
C GLN A 223 3.41 22.31 7.88
N LEU A 224 4.42 21.70 7.27
CA LEU A 224 4.24 20.98 6.01
C LEU A 224 3.61 19.60 6.23
N LEU A 225 3.99 18.90 7.30
CA LEU A 225 3.43 17.61 7.66
C LEU A 225 1.96 17.69 8.12
N SER A 226 1.44 18.86 8.53
CA SER A 226 0.01 19.05 8.85
C SER A 226 -0.95 18.87 7.66
N ARG A 227 -0.40 18.60 6.47
CA ARG A 227 -1.09 18.23 5.23
C ARG A 227 -1.18 16.71 5.03
N VAL A 228 -0.65 15.94 5.97
CA VAL A 228 -0.77 14.48 6.04
C VAL A 228 -1.87 14.16 7.06
N ASN A 229 -2.92 13.48 6.59
CA ASN A 229 -3.93 12.86 7.43
C ASN A 229 -3.56 11.39 7.63
N VAL A 230 -3.67 10.87 8.86
CA VAL A 230 -3.19 9.53 9.22
C VAL A 230 -4.19 8.82 10.12
N GLU A 231 -4.77 7.75 9.61
CA GLU A 231 -5.52 6.78 10.41
C GLU A 231 -4.68 5.53 10.67
N THR A 232 -4.76 4.97 11.88
CA THR A 232 -4.06 3.70 12.18
C THR A 232 -4.94 2.73 12.95
N PHE A 233 -4.94 1.46 12.55
CA PHE A 233 -5.81 0.42 13.09
C PHE A 233 -4.97 -0.67 13.77
N GLY A 234 -5.15 -0.86 15.09
CA GLY A 234 -4.43 -1.88 15.85
C GLY A 234 -2.90 -1.80 15.70
N ALA A 235 -2.38 -0.58 15.61
CA ALA A 235 -1.04 -0.33 15.12
C ALA A 235 0.08 -0.71 16.10
N ALA A 236 1.17 -1.24 15.54
CA ALA A 236 2.33 -1.75 16.27
C ALA A 236 3.46 -0.72 16.45
N ALA A 237 3.11 0.55 16.67
CA ALA A 237 4.06 1.64 16.86
C ALA A 237 3.70 2.45 18.10
N THR A 238 4.69 2.73 18.95
CA THR A 238 4.52 3.49 20.19
C THR A 238 4.74 5.00 20.02
N THR A 239 5.40 5.43 18.94
CA THR A 239 5.71 6.85 18.70
C THR A 239 5.40 7.26 17.27
N TYR A 240 4.88 8.47 17.08
CA TYR A 240 4.62 9.10 15.78
C TYR A 240 5.20 10.54 15.79
N PRO A 241 5.73 11.06 14.67
CA PRO A 241 6.31 12.39 14.63
C PRO A 241 5.24 13.50 14.67
N ASP A 242 5.58 14.65 15.29
CA ASP A 242 4.76 15.86 15.24
C ASP A 242 4.52 16.36 13.81
N GLY A 243 3.33 16.94 13.60
CA GLY A 243 2.95 17.59 12.35
C GLY A 243 1.64 17.05 11.76
N PRO A 244 1.57 15.75 11.38
CA PRO A 244 0.38 15.14 10.78
C PRO A 244 -0.85 15.17 11.68
N ASN A 245 -2.03 15.10 11.05
CA ASN A 245 -3.30 14.92 11.73
C ASN A 245 -3.51 13.42 11.99
N TYR A 246 -3.58 13.00 13.25
CA TYR A 246 -3.68 11.57 13.60
C TYR A 246 -5.04 11.18 14.21
N VAL A 247 -5.52 9.99 13.83
CA VAL A 247 -6.57 9.23 14.52
C VAL A 247 -6.12 7.78 14.67
N HIS A 248 -5.99 7.29 15.90
CA HIS A 248 -5.58 5.92 16.20
C HIS A 248 -6.75 5.11 16.77
N TYR A 249 -7.09 4.00 16.11
CA TYR A 249 -8.10 3.06 16.58
C TYR A 249 -7.44 1.90 17.32
N VAL A 250 -7.85 1.68 18.57
CA VAL A 250 -7.24 0.75 19.52
C VAL A 250 -8.31 -0.12 20.17
N ASN A 251 -8.32 -1.41 19.82
CA ASN A 251 -9.13 -2.40 20.53
C ASN A 251 -8.39 -2.83 21.81
N ASN A 252 -8.97 -2.61 22.99
CA ASN A 252 -8.36 -3.04 24.26
C ASN A 252 -8.36 -4.57 24.47
N LYS A 253 -8.92 -5.35 23.53
CA LYS A 253 -8.85 -6.83 23.49
C LYS A 253 -7.82 -7.35 22.49
N ASP A 254 -7.16 -6.46 21.76
CA ASP A 254 -6.10 -6.75 20.79
C ASP A 254 -4.73 -6.59 21.46
N ALA A 255 -3.93 -7.65 21.47
CA ALA A 255 -2.60 -7.64 22.07
C ALA A 255 -1.61 -6.71 21.34
N VAL A 256 -1.83 -6.44 20.04
CA VAL A 256 -0.87 -5.71 19.22
C VAL A 256 -0.70 -4.24 19.64
N PRO A 257 -1.74 -3.38 19.63
CA PRO A 257 -1.59 -1.99 20.07
C PRO A 257 -1.35 -1.90 21.58
N VAL A 258 -1.88 -2.83 22.37
CA VAL A 258 -1.73 -2.83 23.84
C VAL A 258 -0.28 -3.08 24.27
N ILE A 259 0.43 -4.03 23.64
CA ILE A 259 1.81 -4.38 23.98
C ILE A 259 2.83 -3.56 23.16
N PHE A 260 2.59 -3.39 21.86
CA PHE A 260 3.57 -2.83 20.92
C PHE A 260 3.22 -1.45 20.36
N GLY A 261 2.03 -0.92 20.68
CA GLY A 261 1.53 0.36 20.19
C GLY A 261 1.16 1.34 21.30
N GLN A 262 0.09 2.10 21.06
CA GLN A 262 -0.43 3.17 21.93
C GLN A 262 -1.02 2.68 23.28
N GLY A 263 -0.98 1.39 23.60
CA GLY A 263 -1.41 0.86 24.89
C GLY A 263 -2.89 0.56 25.00
N SER A 264 -3.37 0.40 26.23
CA SER A 264 -4.78 0.28 26.59
C SER A 264 -5.31 1.57 27.19
N LYS A 265 -6.63 1.73 27.30
CA LYS A 265 -7.26 2.90 27.93
C LYS A 265 -6.88 3.00 29.41
N GLY A 266 -6.23 4.10 29.79
CA GLY A 266 -5.79 4.38 31.16
C GLY A 266 -4.27 4.41 31.30
N TRP A 267 -3.75 5.19 32.24
CA TRP A 267 -2.31 5.42 32.36
C TRP A 267 -1.56 4.23 32.96
N THR A 268 -0.39 3.97 32.39
CA THR A 268 0.59 2.95 32.75
C THR A 268 2.00 3.56 32.70
N PRO A 269 3.01 3.03 33.42
CA PRO A 269 4.38 3.50 33.32
C PRO A 269 4.99 3.41 31.91
N GLY A 270 4.42 2.57 31.02
CA GLY A 270 4.83 2.47 29.62
C GLY A 270 4.42 3.69 28.77
N ASP A 271 3.45 4.48 29.21
CA ASP A 271 2.99 5.67 28.48
C ASP A 271 4.00 6.82 28.52
N LEU A 272 4.99 6.78 29.41
CA LEU A 272 6.17 7.66 29.38
C LEU A 272 7.04 7.48 28.11
N PHE A 273 6.83 6.38 27.37
CA PHE A 273 7.54 6.05 26.13
C PHE A 273 6.59 5.95 24.92
N ARG A 274 5.34 6.41 25.07
CA ARG A 274 4.35 6.48 23.99
C ARG A 274 4.08 7.92 23.60
N ASP A 275 4.00 8.16 22.30
CA ASP A 275 3.68 9.46 21.72
C ASP A 275 2.78 9.24 20.50
N ALA A 276 1.52 9.65 20.59
CA ALA A 276 0.58 9.56 19.47
C ALA A 276 0.89 10.60 18.37
N GLY A 277 1.85 11.50 18.60
CA GLY A 277 2.03 12.72 17.83
C GLY A 277 1.17 13.84 18.42
N LYS A 278 1.73 15.05 18.45
CA LYS A 278 1.07 16.28 18.93
C LYS A 278 -0.35 16.45 18.38
N GLY A 279 -1.33 16.44 19.28
CA GLY A 279 -2.74 16.68 18.96
C GLY A 279 -3.48 15.50 18.29
N ALA A 280 -2.93 14.29 18.37
CA ALA A 280 -3.59 13.07 17.93
C ALA A 280 -4.83 12.70 18.76
N GLN A 281 -5.77 11.98 18.14
CA GLN A 281 -6.90 11.35 18.83
C GLN A 281 -6.67 9.85 18.94
N VAL A 282 -7.02 9.24 20.07
CA VAL A 282 -6.89 7.78 20.30
C VAL A 282 -8.22 7.19 20.73
N HIS A 283 -8.91 6.54 19.79
CA HIS A 283 -10.17 5.86 20.02
C HIS A 283 -9.94 4.48 20.62
N HIS A 284 -10.31 4.32 21.89
CA HIS A 284 -10.18 3.08 22.65
C HIS A 284 -11.54 2.37 22.80
N PHE A 285 -11.71 1.22 22.14
CA PHE A 285 -12.91 0.39 22.20
C PHE A 285 -12.63 -1.02 22.75
N SER A 286 -13.63 -1.91 22.77
CA SER A 286 -13.46 -3.32 23.14
C SER A 286 -14.44 -4.18 22.37
N GLU A 287 -13.93 -4.92 21.38
CA GLU A 287 -14.76 -5.86 20.61
C GLU A 287 -14.02 -7.19 20.40
N LYS A 288 -14.79 -8.29 20.42
CA LYS A 288 -14.33 -9.68 20.30
C LYS A 288 -13.25 -10.07 21.33
N GLY A 289 -12.68 -11.26 21.18
CA GLY A 289 -11.59 -11.78 21.99
C GLY A 289 -10.30 -11.88 21.19
N MET A 290 -9.17 -12.01 21.89
CA MET A 290 -7.83 -12.17 21.30
C MET A 290 -7.75 -13.33 20.29
N PHE A 291 -8.50 -14.42 20.55
CA PHE A 291 -8.58 -15.61 19.69
C PHE A 291 -9.77 -15.62 18.72
N SER A 292 -10.59 -14.56 18.70
CA SER A 292 -11.81 -14.46 17.87
C SER A 292 -11.88 -13.17 17.06
N GLY A 293 -10.73 -12.67 16.59
CA GLY A 293 -10.67 -11.56 15.63
C GLY A 293 -10.56 -10.16 16.23
N ALA A 294 -10.15 -10.00 17.50
CA ALA A 294 -9.87 -8.67 18.06
C ALA A 294 -8.82 -7.88 17.24
N HIS A 295 -7.83 -8.59 16.65
CA HIS A 295 -6.90 -8.06 15.66
C HIS A 295 -7.37 -8.40 14.23
N SER A 296 -8.45 -7.77 13.78
CA SER A 296 -8.97 -7.90 12.40
C SER A 296 -9.35 -6.54 11.85
N LEU A 297 -8.78 -6.15 10.71
CA LEU A 297 -9.11 -4.88 10.07
C LEU A 297 -10.58 -4.84 9.66
N THR A 298 -10.98 -5.77 8.79
CA THR A 298 -12.26 -5.70 8.06
C THR A 298 -13.47 -6.13 8.88
N GLU A 299 -13.29 -7.00 9.87
CA GLU A 299 -14.41 -7.50 10.67
C GLU A 299 -14.59 -6.78 12.01
N THR A 300 -13.61 -5.97 12.43
CA THR A 300 -13.54 -5.40 13.78
C THR A 300 -13.17 -3.92 13.70
N TYR A 301 -11.96 -3.56 13.28
CA TYR A 301 -11.51 -2.16 13.30
C TYR A 301 -12.32 -1.22 12.40
N LEU A 302 -12.72 -1.67 11.20
CA LEU A 302 -13.53 -0.84 10.29
C LEU A 302 -14.98 -0.64 10.78
N ASN A 303 -15.46 -1.39 11.79
CA ASN A 303 -16.78 -1.17 12.40
C ASN A 303 -16.79 0.07 13.32
N HIS A 304 -15.64 0.44 13.89
CA HIS A 304 -15.49 1.60 14.80
C HIS A 304 -14.92 2.83 14.08
N ARG A 305 -14.84 2.79 12.74
CA ARG A 305 -14.23 3.86 11.93
C ARG A 305 -15.28 4.86 11.40
N VAL A 306 -15.39 5.97 12.10
CA VAL A 306 -16.05 7.22 11.64
C VAL A 306 -15.30 7.91 10.47
N PRO A 307 -15.93 8.88 9.79
CA PRO A 307 -15.22 9.85 8.93
C PRO A 307 -14.05 10.54 9.66
N PHE A 308 -12.98 10.86 8.93
CA PHE A 308 -11.72 11.32 9.52
C PHE A 308 -11.89 12.55 10.41
N GLU A 309 -12.61 13.58 9.95
CA GLU A 309 -12.82 14.82 10.71
C GLU A 309 -13.68 14.62 11.98
N GLU A 310 -14.60 13.66 11.97
CA GLU A 310 -15.35 13.25 13.17
C GLU A 310 -14.40 12.60 14.18
N GLY A 311 -13.53 11.70 13.71
CA GLY A 311 -12.49 11.09 14.54
C GLY A 311 -11.45 12.10 15.05
N ARG A 312 -11.13 13.16 14.29
CA ARG A 312 -10.29 14.29 14.73
C ARG A 312 -10.97 15.16 15.78
N ALA A 313 -12.29 15.35 15.67
CA ALA A 313 -13.10 16.04 16.67
C ALA A 313 -13.32 15.21 17.97
N GLY A 314 -13.09 13.89 17.92
CA GLY A 314 -13.29 12.98 19.04
C GLY A 314 -14.67 12.31 19.08
N ASN A 315 -15.44 12.42 17.98
CA ASN A 315 -16.76 11.81 17.83
C ASN A 315 -16.58 10.38 17.27
N PHE A 316 -17.03 9.38 18.03
CA PHE A 316 -16.93 7.94 17.70
C PHE A 316 -18.13 7.17 18.23
#